data_AF-A0A7V9JCA2-F1
#
_entry.id   AF-A0A7V9JCA2-F1
#
_cell.length_a   1.000
_cell.length_b   1.000
_cell.length_c   1.000
_cell.angle_alpha   90.00
_cell.angle_beta   90.00
_cell.angle_gamma   90.00
#
_symmetry.space_group_name_H-M   'P 1'
#
loop_
_entity.id
_entity.type
_entity.pdbx_description
1 polymer ?
#
loop_
_entity_poly.entity_id
_entity_poly.type
_entity_poly.pdbx_seq_one_letter_code
_entity_poly.pdbx_strand_id
1 'polypeptide(L)' 'MKICLTRETTQRMAVEIAARCPWLRVELIHLDEPGSIAPPEVFSVPTYVLDDKIVALGNPYLEHLEALIWRSKCQ' A
#
# COMPACT_ATOMS: atom_id res chain seq x y z
N MET A 1 15.45 -20.09 11.61
CA MET A 1 14.61 -18.96 12.08
C MET A 1 14.83 -17.80 11.11
N LYS A 2 13.88 -17.56 10.20
CA LYS A 2 13.92 -16.44 9.23
C LYS A 2 12.76 -15.51 9.58
N ILE A 3 13.08 -14.29 9.98
CA ILE A 3 12.11 -13.22 10.15
C ILE A 3 11.96 -12.56 8.77
N CYS A 4 10.81 -12.77 8.11
CA CYS A 4 10.47 -12.14 6.83
C CYS A 4 9.46 -11.02 7.08
N LEU A 5 9.95 -9.79 7.21
CA LEU A 5 9.12 -8.59 7.30
C LEU A 5 8.98 -7.98 5.91
N THR A 6 7.87 -8.28 5.22
CA THR A 6 7.35 -7.51 4.07
C THR A 6 5.89 -7.86 3.72
N ARG A 7 5.41 -9.07 4.03
CA ARG A 7 4.03 -9.51 3.69
C ARG A 7 3.00 -9.21 4.80
N GLU A 8 3.29 -9.61 6.03
CA GLU A 8 2.34 -9.43 7.16
C GLU A 8 2.15 -7.96 7.56
N THR A 9 3.21 -7.16 7.55
CA THR A 9 3.13 -5.72 7.91
C THR A 9 2.29 -4.95 6.91
N THR A 10 2.52 -5.17 5.61
CA THR A 10 1.75 -4.54 4.53
C THR A 10 0.28 -4.97 4.57
N GLN A 11 0.00 -6.24 4.89
CA GLN A 11 -1.37 -6.73 5.05
C GLN A 11 -2.08 -6.07 6.24
N ARG A 12 -1.40 -5.95 7.40
CA ARG A 12 -1.97 -5.24 8.56
C ARG A 12 -2.25 -3.77 8.24
N MET A 13 -1.32 -3.11 7.56
CA MET A 13 -1.51 -1.72 7.11
C MET A 13 -2.71 -1.58 6.18
N ALA A 14 -2.89 -2.50 5.22
CA ALA A 14 -4.04 -2.47 4.32
C ALA A 14 -5.37 -2.57 5.09
N VAL A 15 -5.45 -3.47 6.08
CA VAL A 15 -6.64 -3.62 6.95
C VAL A 15 -6.88 -2.35 7.78
N GLU A 16 -5.83 -1.78 8.38
CA GLU A 16 -5.95 -0.59 9.21
C GLU A 16 -6.36 0.65 8.40
N ILE A 17 -5.80 0.85 7.21
CA ILE A 17 -6.21 1.92 6.30
C ILE A 17 -7.66 1.72 5.84
N ALA A 18 -8.06 0.50 5.48
CA ALA A 18 -9.45 0.22 5.11
C ALA A 18 -10.44 0.55 6.24
N ALA A 19 -10.06 0.28 7.49
CA ALA A 19 -10.87 0.61 8.66
C ALA A 19 -10.95 2.12 8.95
N ARG A 20 -9.84 2.86 8.76
CA ARG A 20 -9.76 4.32 9.03
C ARG A 20 -10.30 5.17 7.89
N CYS A 21 -10.26 4.67 6.67
CA CYS A 21 -10.70 5.36 5.46
C CYS A 21 -11.80 4.53 4.76
N PRO A 22 -13.01 4.41 5.32
CA PRO A 22 -14.08 3.58 4.76
C PRO A 22 -14.57 4.06 3.38
N TRP A 23 -14.23 5.29 2.97
CA TRP A 23 -14.49 5.80 1.62
C TRP A 23 -13.46 5.32 0.59
N LEU A 24 -12.37 4.70 1.03
CA LEU A 24 -11.30 4.22 0.16
C LEU A 24 -11.49 2.72 -0.08
N ARG A 25 -11.52 2.32 -1.36
CA ARG A 25 -11.40 0.91 -1.73
C ARG A 25 -9.93 0.52 -1.66
N VAL A 26 -9.57 -0.30 -0.67
CA VAL A 26 -8.20 -0.77 -0.49
C VAL A 26 -8.05 -2.16 -1.10
N GLU A 27 -7.07 -2.33 -1.97
CA GLU A 27 -6.71 -3.60 -2.58
C GLU A 27 -5.23 -3.90 -2.32
N LEU A 28 -4.93 -5.14 -1.91
CA LEU A 28 -3.56 -5.61 -1.72
C LEU A 28 -3.20 -6.52 -2.88
N ILE A 29 -2.25 -6.11 -3.70
CA ILE A 29 -1.79 -6.87 -4.86
C ILE A 29 -0.51 -7.63 -4.50
N HIS A 30 -0.55 -8.96 -4.62
CA HIS A 30 0.60 -9.83 -4.42
C HIS A 30 1.31 -10.08 -5.76
N LEU A 31 2.45 -9.41 -5.98
CA LEU A 31 3.23 -9.55 -7.22
C LEU A 31 3.97 -10.89 -7.34
N ASP A 32 4.01 -11.69 -6.27
CA ASP A 32 4.55 -13.05 -6.27
C ASP A 32 3.52 -14.11 -6.73
N GLU A 33 2.26 -13.72 -6.95
CA GLU A 33 1.23 -14.63 -7.44
C GLU A 33 1.36 -14.88 -8.96
N PRO A 34 1.18 -16.13 -9.43
CA PRO A 34 1.23 -16.44 -10.85
C PRO A 34 0.22 -15.62 -11.66
N GLY A 35 0.70 -14.92 -12.68
CA GLY A 35 -0.14 -14.07 -13.53
C GLY A 35 -0.31 -12.63 -13.05
N SER A 36 0.24 -12.27 -11.89
CA SER A 36 0.31 -10.87 -11.45
C SER A 36 1.22 -10.06 -12.35
N ILE A 37 0.73 -8.92 -12.85
CA ILE A 37 1.51 -7.95 -13.62
C ILE A 37 1.74 -6.74 -12.73
N ALA A 38 3.00 -6.40 -12.46
CA ALA A 38 3.32 -5.16 -11.77
C ALA A 38 2.99 -3.97 -12.69
N PRO A 39 2.31 -2.94 -12.19
CA PRO A 39 2.15 -1.70 -12.95
C PRO A 39 3.53 -1.12 -13.34
N PRO A 40 3.68 -0.47 -14.51
CA PRO A 40 4.96 0.03 -15.01
C PRO A 40 5.68 0.97 -14.02
N GLU A 41 4.91 1.67 -13.20
CA GLU A 41 5.40 2.63 -12.21
C GLU A 41 5.96 1.94 -10.95
N VAL A 42 5.60 0.67 -10.70
CA VAL A 42 5.98 -0.09 -9.50
C VAL A 42 7.34 -0.76 -9.72
N PHE A 43 8.39 -0.12 -9.23
CA PHE A 43 9.77 -0.63 -9.33
C PHE A 43 10.29 -1.27 -8.03
N SER A 44 9.57 -1.15 -6.92
CA SER A 44 9.95 -1.73 -5.62
C SER A 44 8.72 -2.17 -4.81
N VAL A 45 8.92 -3.06 -3.82
CA VAL A 45 7.86 -3.50 -2.91
C VAL A 45 8.23 -3.22 -1.44
N PRO A 46 7.28 -2.80 -0.58
CA PRO A 46 5.91 -2.41 -0.94
C PRO A 46 5.85 -1.06 -1.67
N THR A 47 4.86 -0.90 -2.54
CA THR A 47 4.49 0.38 -3.16
C THR A 47 3.01 0.64 -2.89
N TYR A 48 2.68 1.88 -2.50
CA TYR A 48 1.32 2.31 -2.21
C TYR A 48 0.86 3.25 -3.31
N VAL A 49 -0.26 2.90 -3.94
CA VAL A 49 -0.84 3.62 -5.07
C VAL A 49 -2.24 4.10 -4.67
N LEU A 50 -2.57 5.35 -5.01
CA LEU A 50 -3.89 5.95 -4.84
C LEU A 50 -4.26 6.65 -6.15
N ASP A 51 -5.40 6.28 -6.74
CA ASP A 51 -5.88 6.82 -8.03
C ASP A 51 -4.78 6.82 -9.11
N ASP A 52 -4.16 5.65 -9.31
CA ASP A 52 -3.06 5.40 -10.25
C ASP A 52 -1.77 6.23 -10.00
N LYS A 53 -1.66 6.89 -8.85
CA LYS A 53 -0.47 7.65 -8.45
C LYS A 53 0.23 7.00 -7.27
N ILE A 54 1.54 6.85 -7.37
CA ILE A 54 2.37 6.42 -6.25
C ILE A 54 2.35 7.50 -5.16
N VAL A 55 1.86 7.15 -3.98
CA VAL A 55 1.84 8.02 -2.81
C VAL A 55 2.97 7.71 -1.84
N ALA A 56 3.39 6.44 -1.74
CA ALA A 56 4.51 6.03 -0.89
C ALA A 56 5.24 4.80 -1.42
N LEU A 57 6.52 4.68 -1.04
CA LEU A 57 7.40 3.56 -1.36
C LEU A 57 8.04 3.02 -0.08
N GLY A 58 8.33 1.72 -0.04
CA GLY A 58 8.96 1.07 1.11
C GLY A 58 7.98 0.78 2.24
N ASN A 59 8.43 0.87 3.49
CA ASN A 59 7.61 0.58 4.68
C ASN A 59 7.33 1.88 5.46
N PRO A 60 6.40 2.75 5.01
CA PRO A 60 6.01 3.91 5.78
C PRO A 60 5.30 3.47 7.07
N TYR A 61 5.29 4.35 8.08
CA TYR A 61 4.40 4.19 9.22
C TYR A 61 2.95 4.45 8.79
N LEU A 62 2.00 3.83 9.48
CA LEU A 62 0.57 3.93 9.18
C LEU A 62 0.09 5.39 9.14
N GLU A 63 0.50 6.18 10.13
CA GLU A 63 0.12 7.58 10.27
C GLU A 63 0.65 8.42 9.10
N HIS A 64 1.84 8.07 8.59
CA HIS A 64 2.42 8.73 7.43
C HIS A 64 1.61 8.43 6.18
N LEU A 65 1.27 7.16 5.95
CA LEU A 65 0.46 6.74 4.80
C LEU A 65 -0.93 7.38 4.83
N GLU A 66 -1.56 7.43 6.00
CA GLU A 66 -2.85 8.09 6.22
C GLU A 66 -2.80 9.58 5.88
N ALA A 67 -1.76 10.29 6.34
CA ALA A 67 -1.57 11.71 6.02
C ALA A 67 -1.42 11.96 4.51
N LEU A 68 -0.72 11.07 3.80
CA LEU A 68 -0.56 11.16 2.34
C LEU A 68 -1.88 10.94 1.61
N ILE A 69 -2.68 9.97 2.02
CA ILE A 69 -4.01 9.71 1.46
C ILE A 69 -4.92 10.94 1.63
N TRP A 70 -4.96 11.51 2.84
CA TRP A 70 -5.75 12.71 3.11
C TRP A 70 -5.32 13.92 2.29
N ARG A 71 -4.00 14.12 2.13
CA ARG A 71 -3.47 15.20 1.32
C ARG A 71 -3.89 15.08 -0.15
N SER A 72 -3.91 13.86 -0.70
CA SER A 72 -4.33 13.61 -2.08
C SER A 72 -5.83 13.85 -2.32
N LYS A 73 -6.67 13.72 -1.28
CA LYS A 73 -8.12 13.95 -1.37
C LYS A 73 -8.50 15.44 -1.46
N CYS A 74 -7.68 16.33 -0.88
CA CYS A 74 -7.97 17.76 -0.78
C CYS A 74 -7.44 18.57 -1.97
N GLN A 75 -6.93 17.92 -3.02
CA GLN A 75 -6.33 18.51 -4.20
C GLN A 75 -7.26 18.41 -5.40
#